data_AF-A0A382PAJ6-F1
#
_entry.id   AF-A0A382PAJ6-F1
#
_cell.length_a   1.000
_cell.length_b   1.000
_cell.length_c   1.000
_cell.angle_alpha   90.00
_cell.angle_beta   90.00
_cell.angle_gamma   90.00
#
_symmetry.space_group_name_H-M   'P 1'
#
loop_
_entity.id
_entity.type
_entity.pdbx_description
1 polymer ?
#
loop_
_entity_poly.entity_id
_entity_poly.type
_entity_poly.pdbx_seq_one_letter_code
_entity_poly.pdbx_strand_id
1 'polypeptide(L)'
;MQIRATFPFVSANIQDSNGSRIFDPYIIVDKEGVSVGIIGLASDFNHSAVYVQNPMEALAEVVNEVDAQADVVILLFDSEEVDVTQLHASGYPIDLVIR
;
A
#
# COMPACT_ATOMS: atom_id res chain seq x y z
N MET A 1 16.31 -5.82 -10.12
CA MET A 1 15.19 -5.17 -10.83
C MET A 1 15.05 -3.68 -10.51
N GLN A 2 15.34 -3.22 -9.29
CA GLN A 2 15.28 -1.78 -8.93
C GLN A 2 16.23 -0.84 -9.70
N ILE A 3 17.34 -1.35 -10.25
CA ILE A 3 18.42 -0.51 -10.82
C ILE A 3 18.03 0.23 -12.13
N ARG A 4 16.86 -0.04 -12.72
CA ARG A 4 16.40 0.58 -13.98
C ARG A 4 15.13 1.42 -13.83
N ALA A 5 14.39 1.28 -12.73
CA ALA A 5 13.19 2.08 -12.51
C ALA A 5 13.59 3.47 -12.04
N THR A 6 12.96 4.50 -12.60
CA THR A 6 13.14 5.90 -12.18
C THR A 6 12.02 6.37 -11.24
N PHE A 7 11.28 5.43 -10.66
CA PHE A 7 10.16 5.65 -9.76
C PHE A 7 10.24 4.67 -8.58
N PRO A 8 9.70 5.05 -7.41
CA PRO A 8 9.72 4.20 -6.22
C PRO A 8 8.79 3.00 -6.37
N PHE A 9 9.12 1.91 -5.67
CA PHE A 9 8.23 0.78 -5.46
C PHE A 9 7.67 0.88 -4.04
N VAL A 10 6.35 0.72 -3.89
CA VAL A 10 5.66 0.79 -2.59
C VAL A 10 4.90 -0.51 -2.33
N SER A 11 4.99 -1.03 -1.11
CA SER A 11 4.17 -2.13 -0.62
C SER A 11 4.25 -2.21 0.91
N ALA A 12 3.10 -2.13 1.58
CA ALA A 12 3.00 -2.22 3.02
C ALA A 12 3.01 -3.66 3.55
N ASN A 13 2.73 -4.65 2.69
CA ASN A 13 2.44 -6.01 3.12
C ASN A 13 3.36 -7.09 2.56
N ILE A 14 4.33 -6.76 1.69
CA ILE A 14 5.34 -7.72 1.23
C ILE A 14 6.55 -7.71 2.16
N GLN A 15 6.82 -8.87 2.76
CA GLN A 15 7.84 -9.09 3.76
C GLN A 15 8.87 -10.14 3.34
N ASP A 16 10.08 -10.06 3.90
CA ASP A 16 11.09 -11.11 3.82
C ASP A 16 10.79 -12.26 4.81
N SER A 17 11.67 -13.27 4.84
CA SER A 17 11.54 -14.41 5.75
C SER A 17 11.65 -14.05 7.24
N ASN A 18 12.09 -12.84 7.57
CA ASN A 18 12.24 -12.35 8.94
C ASN A 18 11.05 -11.48 9.37
N GLY A 19 10.05 -11.30 8.49
CA GLY A 19 8.90 -10.42 8.73
C GLY A 19 9.21 -8.93 8.50
N SER A 20 10.36 -8.59 7.91
CA SER A 20 10.71 -7.21 7.59
C SER A 20 10.15 -6.83 6.22
N ARG A 21 9.53 -5.65 6.10
CA ARG A 21 9.03 -5.14 4.82
C ARG A 21 10.19 -4.96 3.83
N ILE A 22 9.97 -5.39 2.58
CA ILE A 22 10.98 -5.30 1.51
C ILE A 22 10.95 -3.93 0.81
N PHE A 23 9.82 -3.24 0.90
CA PHE A 23 9.56 -1.94 0.29
C PHE A 23 9.11 -0.94 1.35
N ASP A 24 9.23 0.34 1.02
CA ASP A 24 8.54 1.38 1.79
C ASP A 24 7.03 1.18 1.65
N PRO A 25 6.25 1.29 2.75
CA PRO A 25 4.82 1.00 2.71
C PRO A 25 4.03 2.01 1.89
N TYR A 26 4.49 3.26 1.91
CA TYR A 26 3.85 4.39 1.25
C TYR A 26 4.88 5.46 0.92
N ILE A 27 4.47 6.43 0.09
CA ILE A 27 5.20 7.69 -0.13
C ILE A 27 4.23 8.87 0.03
N ILE A 28 4.75 10.02 0.43
CA ILE A 28 4.04 11.30 0.37
C ILE A 28 4.72 12.16 -0.70
N VAL A 29 3.94 12.64 -1.67
CA VAL A 29 4.42 13.54 -2.71
C VAL A 29 3.66 14.86 -2.65
N ASP A 30 4.38 15.97 -2.70
CA ASP A 30 3.76 17.29 -2.84
C ASP A 30 3.69 17.67 -4.32
N LYS A 31 2.49 18.03 -4.77
CA LYS A 31 2.30 18.55 -6.12
C LYS A 31 1.45 19.81 -6.07
N GLU A 32 2.09 20.94 -6.38
CA GLU A 32 1.42 22.25 -6.45
C GLU A 32 0.73 22.63 -5.12
N GLY A 33 1.32 22.24 -3.98
CA GLY A 33 0.79 22.53 -2.65
C GLY A 33 -0.33 21.59 -2.20
N VAL A 34 -0.55 20.49 -2.92
CA VAL A 34 -1.41 19.38 -2.49
C VAL A 34 -0.52 18.19 -2.15
N SER A 35 -0.63 17.71 -0.93
CA SER A 35 0.07 16.51 -0.45
C SER A 35 -0.72 15.25 -0.80
N VAL A 36 -0.08 14.31 -1.49
CA VAL A 36 -0.70 13.05 -1.94
C VAL A 36 0.03 11.89 -1.29
N GLY A 37 -0.68 11.13 -0.46
CA GLY A 37 -0.21 9.89 0.12
C GLY A 37 -0.53 8.72 -0.78
N ILE A 38 0.47 7.90 -1.10
CA ILE A 38 0.33 6.74 -1.98
C ILE A 38 0.74 5.49 -1.22
N ILE A 39 -0.23 4.63 -0.88
CA ILE A 39 -0.02 3.37 -0.16
C ILE A 39 0.01 2.22 -1.17
N GLY A 40 0.98 1.30 -1.05
CA GLY A 40 1.03 0.09 -1.86
C GLY A 40 0.53 -1.14 -1.13
N LEU A 41 -0.25 -2.00 -1.80
CA LEU A 41 -0.67 -3.32 -1.31
C LEU A 41 -0.67 -4.34 -2.44
N ALA A 42 -0.54 -5.62 -2.08
CA ALA A 42 -0.74 -6.76 -2.98
C ALA A 42 -1.65 -7.79 -2.33
N SER A 43 -2.53 -8.44 -3.10
CA SER A 43 -3.27 -9.62 -2.64
C SER A 43 -2.32 -10.73 -2.23
N ASP A 44 -2.83 -11.67 -1.43
CA ASP A 44 -2.05 -12.84 -1.05
C ASP A 44 -1.62 -13.64 -2.29
N PHE A 45 -0.33 -13.97 -2.36
CA PHE A 45 0.22 -14.82 -3.39
C PHE A 45 1.33 -15.70 -2.82
N ASN A 46 1.47 -16.90 -3.38
CA ASN A 46 2.48 -17.84 -2.91
C ASN A 46 3.81 -17.62 -3.64
N HIS A 47 4.87 -17.34 -2.88
CA HIS A 47 6.22 -17.23 -3.41
C HIS A 47 7.24 -17.77 -2.42
N SER A 48 8.28 -18.43 -2.93
CA SER A 48 9.29 -19.11 -2.09
C SER A 48 10.21 -18.18 -1.29
N ALA A 49 10.28 -16.90 -1.67
CA ALA A 49 11.24 -15.93 -1.13
C ALA A 49 10.60 -14.78 -0.36
N VAL A 50 9.28 -14.61 -0.42
CA VAL A 50 8.59 -13.48 0.21
C VAL A 50 7.31 -13.98 0.87
N TYR A 51 6.91 -13.27 1.92
CA TYR A 51 5.64 -13.49 2.61
C TYR A 51 4.74 -12.28 2.37
N VAL A 52 3.44 -12.52 2.17
CA VAL A 52 2.44 -11.47 2.00
C VAL A 52 1.58 -11.44 3.25
N GLN A 53 1.71 -10.39 4.05
CA GLN A 53 0.83 -10.13 5.19
C GLN A 53 -0.58 -9.85 4.68
N ASN A 54 -1.60 -10.19 5.48
CA ASN A 54 -2.98 -9.85 5.18
C ASN A 54 -3.09 -8.36 4.79
N PRO A 55 -3.64 -8.03 3.60
CA PRO A 55 -3.65 -6.65 3.10
C PRO A 55 -4.40 -5.68 4.00
N MET A 56 -5.50 -6.11 4.63
CA MET A 56 -6.31 -5.25 5.50
C MET A 56 -5.61 -4.98 6.83
N GLU A 57 -4.92 -5.98 7.40
CA GLU A 57 -4.10 -5.78 8.59
C GLU A 57 -2.96 -4.79 8.31
N ALA A 58 -2.22 -4.99 7.22
CA ALA A 58 -1.13 -4.11 6.83
C ALA A 58 -1.59 -2.69 6.52
N LEU A 59 -2.77 -2.54 5.90
CA LEU A 59 -3.37 -1.23 5.64
C LEU A 59 -3.74 -0.50 6.92
N ALA A 60 -4.32 -1.21 7.90
CA ALA A 60 -4.72 -0.64 9.18
C ALA A 60 -3.52 -0.06 9.96
N GLU A 61 -2.32 -0.62 9.78
CA GLU A 61 -1.09 -0.14 10.42
C GLU A 61 -0.61 1.20 9.89
N VAL A 62 -0.94 1.57 8.64
CA VAL A 62 -0.34 2.74 7.96
C VAL A 62 -1.35 3.81 7.55
N VAL A 63 -2.62 3.45 7.31
CA VAL A 63 -3.58 4.34 6.65
C VAL A 63 -3.85 5.63 7.42
N ASN A 64 -4.00 5.55 8.75
CA ASN A 64 -4.27 6.74 9.57
C ASN A 64 -3.06 7.68 9.65
N GLU A 65 -1.84 7.13 9.59
CA GLU A 65 -0.62 7.93 9.57
C GLU A 65 -0.47 8.68 8.24
N VAL A 66 -0.85 8.04 7.13
CA VAL A 66 -0.83 8.67 5.79
C VAL A 66 -1.92 9.72 5.66
N ASP A 67 -3.14 9.43 6.10
CA ASP A 67 -4.27 10.36 6.14
C ASP A 67 -3.95 11.63 6.95
N ALA A 68 -3.24 11.49 8.08
CA ALA A 68 -2.81 12.63 8.89
C ALA A 68 -1.76 13.53 8.22
N GLN A 69 -1.10 13.06 7.15
CA GLN A 69 0.02 13.72 6.48
C GLN A 69 -0.28 14.13 5.03
N ALA A 70 -1.41 13.70 4.48
CA ALA A 70 -1.78 13.91 3.09
C ALA A 70 -3.16 14.55 2.98
N ASP A 71 -3.33 15.41 1.98
CA ASP A 71 -4.64 15.96 1.60
C ASP A 71 -5.47 14.94 0.80
N VAL A 72 -4.80 14.00 0.11
CA VAL A 72 -5.41 12.95 -0.70
C VAL A 72 -4.69 11.62 -0.46
N VAL A 73 -5.45 10.57 -0.16
CA VAL A 73 -4.93 9.20 0.03
C VAL A 73 -5.30 8.33 -1.17
N ILE A 74 -4.29 7.85 -1.88
CA ILE A 74 -4.39 6.92 -2.99
C ILE A 74 -3.88 5.55 -2.55
N LEU A 75 -4.69 4.53 -2.78
CA LEU A 75 -4.30 3.14 -2.60
C LEU A 75 -3.98 2.50 -3.96
N LEU A 76 -2.73 2.10 -4.16
CA LEU A 76 -2.30 1.23 -5.26
C LEU A 76 -2.38 -0.22 -4.79
N PHE A 77 -3.37 -0.96 -5.26
CA PHE A 77 -3.66 -2.28 -4.76
C PHE A 77 -3.81 -3.29 -5.89
N ASP A 78 -2.76 -4.09 -6.10
CA ASP A 78 -2.81 -5.30 -6.94
C ASP A 78 -3.75 -6.31 -6.26
N SER A 79 -5.05 -6.23 -6.56
CA SER A 79 -6.15 -6.73 -5.73
C SER A 79 -7.10 -7.68 -6.45
N GLU A 80 -7.57 -8.69 -5.72
CA GLU A 80 -8.70 -9.54 -6.13
C GLU A 80 -10.05 -8.99 -5.65
N GLU A 81 -11.15 -9.54 -6.18
CA GLU A 81 -12.52 -9.10 -5.85
C GLU A 81 -12.85 -9.22 -4.35
N VAL A 82 -12.28 -10.23 -3.67
CA VAL A 82 -12.47 -10.42 -2.23
C VAL A 82 -11.88 -9.27 -1.42
N ASP A 83 -10.73 -8.76 -1.82
CA ASP A 83 -10.04 -7.68 -1.11
C ASP A 83 -10.79 -6.36 -1.25
N VAL A 84 -11.30 -6.07 -2.45
CA VAL A 84 -12.10 -4.87 -2.72
C VAL A 84 -13.39 -4.88 -1.91
N THR A 85 -14.03 -6.03 -1.77
CA THR A 85 -15.24 -6.17 -0.95
C THR A 85 -14.95 -5.87 0.53
N GLN A 86 -13.82 -6.36 1.06
CA GLN A 86 -13.41 -6.07 2.43
C GLN A 86 -13.05 -4.59 2.62
N LEU A 87 -12.34 -4.02 1.65
CA LEU A 87 -11.93 -2.62 1.66
C LEU A 87 -13.12 -1.65 1.68
N HIS A 88 -14.17 -1.93 0.90
CA HIS A 88 -15.37 -1.09 0.92
C HIS A 88 -16.15 -1.18 2.24
N ALA A 89 -16.05 -2.31 2.94
CA ALA A 89 -16.72 -2.51 4.22
C ALA A 89 -15.97 -1.87 5.40
N SER A 90 -14.67 -1.58 5.27
CA SER A 90 -13.84 -1.11 6.39
C SER A 90 -13.95 0.40 6.66
N GLY A 91 -14.37 1.20 5.68
CA GLY A 91 -14.54 2.65 5.84
C GLY A 91 -13.23 3.42 6.06
N TYR A 92 -12.12 2.92 5.51
CA TYR A 92 -10.83 3.62 5.58
C TYR A 92 -10.87 4.98 4.86
N PRO A 93 -10.09 5.97 5.34
CA PRO A 93 -9.97 7.28 4.69
C PRO A 93 -9.10 7.16 3.44
N ILE A 94 -9.67 6.59 2.37
CA ILE A 94 -9.03 6.43 1.06
C ILE A 94 -9.93 7.10 0.02
N ASP A 95 -9.35 8.04 -0.73
CA ASP A 95 -10.07 8.80 -1.74
C ASP A 95 -10.11 8.08 -3.08
N LEU A 96 -9.06 7.32 -3.42
CA LEU A 96 -8.93 6.62 -4.69
C LEU A 96 -8.24 5.27 -4.52
N VAL A 97 -8.81 4.25 -5.16
CA VAL A 97 -8.19 2.92 -5.29
C VAL A 97 -7.86 2.66 -6.75
N ILE A 98 -6.60 2.32 -7.03
CA ILE A 98 -6.12 1.89 -8.34
C ILE A 98 -5.78 0.41 -8.24
N ARG A 99 -6.38 -0.39 -9.12
CA ARG A 99 -6.20 -1.85 -9.20
C ARG A 99 -5.33 -2.21 -10.40
#